data_AF-A0A416VQT5-F1
#
_entry.id   AF-A0A416VQT5-F1
#
_cell.length_a   1.000
_cell.length_b   1.000
_cell.length_c   1.000
_cell.angle_alpha   90.00
_cell.angle_beta   90.00
_cell.angle_gamma   90.00
#
_symmetry.space_group_name_H-M   'P 1'
#
loop_
_entity.id
_entity.type
_entity.pdbx_description
1 polymer ?
#
loop_
_entity_poly.entity_id
_entity_poly.type
_entity_poly.pdbx_seq_one_letter_code
_entity_poly.pdbx_strand_id
1 'polypeptide(L)'
;MKSLLLSDPEGRGNKEAMMSYILAWTLKRASSLYAQEDSILYGYCREILFKLLEKQDDGQIVGSVETWLEWNKIDVHANVELKHDGVSEWHAILIENKVYTSTHDNQLERYRSIFYNAYKDGEFEKNLHYILIICHESPSDKLRQDCKKNEFRCIPILDLFSNDRGIDTKSDIFNEFWLREW
;
A
#
# COMPACT_ATOMS: atom_id res chain seq x y z
N MET A 1 5.76 -15.25 15.88
CA MET A 1 4.47 -16.00 15.96
C MET A 1 3.86 -15.96 14.56
N LYS A 2 3.34 -17.08 14.06
CA LYS A 2 2.76 -17.16 12.71
C LYS A 2 1.39 -16.48 12.65
N SER A 3 1.13 -15.77 11.57
CA SER A 3 -0.10 -15.04 11.31
C SER A 3 -1.28 -15.99 11.19
N LEU A 4 -2.35 -15.72 11.94
CA LEU A 4 -3.62 -16.45 11.81
C LEU A 4 -4.39 -16.05 10.55
N LEU A 5 -4.31 -14.77 10.18
CA LEU A 5 -5.00 -14.22 9.00
C LEU A 5 -4.55 -14.88 7.71
N LEU A 6 -3.25 -15.19 7.60
CA LEU A 6 -2.65 -15.72 6.37
C LEU A 6 -2.41 -17.22 6.41
N SER A 7 -2.75 -17.87 7.52
CA SER A 7 -2.76 -19.32 7.67
C SER A 7 -3.96 -19.91 6.95
N ASP A 8 -3.75 -20.32 5.70
CA ASP A 8 -4.75 -21.03 4.90
C ASP A 8 -4.21 -22.39 4.46
N PRO A 9 -4.35 -23.43 5.31
CA PRO A 9 -3.82 -24.76 5.02
C PRO A 9 -4.55 -25.45 3.86
N GLU A 10 -5.77 -25.02 3.52
CA GLU A 10 -6.55 -25.60 2.42
C GLU A 10 -6.39 -24.84 1.10
N GLY A 11 -5.73 -23.67 1.12
CA GLY A 11 -5.52 -22.82 -0.06
C GLY A 11 -6.80 -22.27 -0.67
N ARG A 12 -7.87 -22.12 0.13
CA ARG A 12 -9.21 -21.71 -0.32
C ARG A 12 -9.51 -20.22 -0.12
N GLY A 13 -8.70 -19.52 0.66
CA GLY A 13 -8.86 -18.12 1.02
C GLY A 13 -8.28 -17.17 -0.03
N ASN A 14 -8.96 -16.04 -0.24
CA ASN A 14 -8.45 -14.97 -1.10
C ASN A 14 -7.49 -14.06 -0.30
N LYS A 15 -6.25 -14.51 -0.11
CA LYS A 15 -5.22 -13.76 0.63
C LYS A 15 -4.92 -12.40 -0.01
N GLU A 16 -4.98 -12.32 -1.33
CA GLU A 16 -4.79 -11.07 -2.07
C GLU A 16 -5.89 -10.07 -1.70
N ALA A 17 -7.17 -10.47 -1.70
CA ALA A 17 -8.25 -9.57 -1.27
C ALA A 17 -8.11 -9.13 0.18
N MET A 18 -7.77 -10.05 1.11
CA MET A 18 -7.56 -9.70 2.51
C MET A 18 -6.42 -8.68 2.67
N MET A 19 -5.31 -8.88 1.95
CA MET A 19 -4.22 -7.92 1.89
C MET A 19 -4.69 -6.56 1.36
N SER A 20 -5.51 -6.53 0.30
CA SER A 20 -6.08 -5.28 -0.23
C SER A 20 -6.91 -4.53 0.83
N TYR A 21 -7.77 -5.25 1.57
CA TYR A 21 -8.56 -4.65 2.66
C TYR A 21 -7.68 -4.07 3.77
N ILE A 22 -6.66 -4.81 4.20
CA ILE A 22 -5.78 -4.38 5.28
C ILE A 22 -4.91 -3.20 4.84
N LEU A 23 -4.35 -3.23 3.63
CA LEU A 23 -3.63 -2.08 3.04
C LEU A 23 -4.52 -0.84 2.98
N ALA A 24 -5.72 -0.95 2.42
CA ALA A 24 -6.66 0.16 2.31
C ALA A 24 -7.04 0.75 3.69
N TRP A 25 -7.19 -0.10 4.70
CA TRP A 25 -7.44 0.33 6.08
C TRP A 25 -6.20 0.98 6.70
N THR A 26 -5.01 0.39 6.55
CA THR A 26 -3.73 0.93 7.02
C THR A 26 -3.47 2.32 6.46
N LEU A 27 -3.71 2.54 5.17
CA LEU A 27 -3.59 3.87 4.55
C LEU A 27 -4.53 4.89 5.21
N LYS A 28 -5.80 4.54 5.40
CA LYS A 28 -6.78 5.42 6.08
C LYS A 28 -6.32 5.78 7.49
N ARG A 29 -5.76 4.81 8.24
CA ARG A 29 -5.24 5.01 9.60
C ARG A 29 -4.02 5.93 9.69
N ALA A 30 -3.38 6.28 8.56
CA ALA A 30 -2.31 7.26 8.52
C ALA A 30 -2.80 8.72 8.56
N SER A 31 -4.10 8.96 8.34
CA SER A 31 -4.70 10.30 8.43
C SER A 31 -4.57 10.87 9.84
N SER A 32 -4.26 12.16 9.93
CA SER A 32 -4.14 12.89 11.20
C SER A 32 -5.43 12.91 12.02
N LEU A 33 -6.58 12.54 11.43
CA LEU A 33 -7.82 12.25 12.16
C LEU A 33 -7.63 11.22 13.28
N TYR A 34 -6.75 10.24 13.08
CA TYR A 34 -6.54 9.11 13.99
C TYR A 34 -5.34 9.28 14.93
N ALA A 35 -4.65 10.43 14.89
CA ALA A 35 -3.37 10.67 15.56
C ALA A 35 -3.41 10.48 17.09
N GLN A 36 -4.58 10.67 17.71
CA GLN A 36 -4.75 10.65 19.17
C GLN A 36 -5.30 9.31 19.71
N GLU A 37 -5.63 8.34 18.85
CA GLU A 37 -6.22 7.07 19.31
C GLU A 37 -5.16 6.08 19.81
N ASP A 38 -4.13 5.87 19.00
CA ASP A 38 -3.00 5.00 19.29
C ASP A 38 -1.77 5.51 18.52
N SER A 39 -0.83 6.11 19.25
CA SER A 39 0.35 6.75 18.67
C SER A 39 1.28 5.76 17.96
N ILE A 40 1.33 4.51 18.42
CA ILE A 40 2.19 3.48 17.82
C ILE A 40 1.56 3.03 16.50
N LEU A 41 0.27 2.70 16.51
CA LEU A 41 -0.46 2.34 15.29
C LEU A 41 -0.42 3.48 14.26
N TYR A 42 -0.67 4.71 14.69
CA TYR A 42 -0.62 5.88 13.83
C TYR A 42 0.77 6.05 13.20
N GLY A 43 1.84 5.94 14.00
CA GLY A 43 3.21 6.00 13.52
C GLY A 43 3.52 4.92 12.47
N TYR A 44 3.11 3.67 12.71
CA TYR A 44 3.33 2.58 11.75
C TYR A 44 2.55 2.75 10.45
N CYS A 45 1.28 3.16 10.53
CA CYS A 45 0.47 3.44 9.34
C CYS A 45 1.06 4.58 8.52
N ARG A 46 1.57 5.64 9.17
CA ARG A 46 2.28 6.73 8.50
C ARG A 46 3.54 6.26 7.83
N GLU A 47 4.39 5.49 8.51
CA GLU A 47 5.62 4.98 7.92
C GLU A 47 5.35 4.23 6.61
N ILE A 48 4.32 3.37 6.61
CA ILE A 48 3.87 2.64 5.42
C ILE A 48 3.44 3.62 4.32
N LEU A 49 2.56 4.58 4.63
CA LEU A 49 2.10 5.58 3.67
C LEU A 49 3.27 6.37 3.07
N PHE A 50 4.16 6.92 3.89
CA PHE A 50 5.28 7.75 3.42
C PHE A 50 6.27 6.97 2.55
N LYS A 51 6.46 5.68 2.83
CA LYS A 51 7.24 4.78 1.97
C LYS A 51 6.59 4.53 0.61
N LEU A 52 5.26 4.42 0.57
CA LEU A 52 4.49 4.31 -0.68
C LEU A 52 4.50 5.63 -1.47
N LEU A 53 4.63 6.77 -0.81
CA LEU A 53 4.75 8.08 -1.44
C LEU A 53 6.18 8.47 -1.85
N GLU A 54 7.20 7.70 -1.44
CA GLU A 54 8.63 8.06 -1.61
C GLU A 54 9.01 9.39 -0.97
N LYS A 55 8.40 9.68 0.19
CA LYS A 55 8.66 10.91 0.95
C LYS A 55 9.15 10.57 2.35
N GLN A 56 9.92 11.48 2.91
CA GLN A 56 10.23 11.47 4.34
C GLN A 56 9.04 12.04 5.10
N ASP A 57 8.74 11.46 6.25
CA ASP A 57 7.78 12.02 7.19
C ASP A 57 8.49 13.12 7.99
N ASP A 58 8.30 14.38 7.58
CA ASP A 58 8.90 15.56 8.22
C ASP A 58 7.92 16.32 9.12
N GLY A 59 6.79 15.68 9.47
CA GLY A 59 5.72 16.28 10.25
C GLY A 59 4.59 16.88 9.39
N GLN A 60 4.51 16.55 8.10
CA GLN A 60 3.38 16.94 7.26
C GLN A 60 2.06 16.42 7.85
N ILE A 61 1.01 17.22 7.77
CA ILE A 61 -0.34 16.79 8.12
C ILE A 61 -0.83 15.88 6.99
N VAL A 62 -1.20 14.64 7.33
CA VAL A 62 -1.91 13.76 6.39
C VAL A 62 -3.39 14.10 6.54
N GLY A 63 -3.92 14.86 5.60
CA GLY A 63 -5.29 15.35 5.59
C GLY A 63 -6.29 14.23 5.28
N SER A 64 -6.87 14.25 4.09
CA SER A 64 -7.73 13.18 3.60
C SER A 64 -6.90 11.99 3.12
N VAL A 65 -7.39 10.78 3.43
CA VAL A 65 -6.95 9.53 2.81
C VAL A 65 -8.19 8.75 2.38
N GLU A 66 -8.49 8.79 1.10
CA GLU A 66 -9.62 8.06 0.50
C GLU A 66 -9.09 6.81 -0.16
N THR A 67 -9.78 5.67 0.02
CA THR A 67 -9.36 4.40 -0.59
C THR A 67 -10.53 3.65 -1.21
N TRP A 68 -10.26 3.02 -2.35
CA TRP A 68 -11.16 2.17 -3.11
C TRP A 68 -10.49 0.82 -3.35
N LEU A 69 -11.32 -0.22 -3.42
CA LEU A 69 -10.92 -1.59 -3.73
C LEU A 69 -11.52 -1.99 -5.08
N GLU A 70 -10.76 -2.74 -5.87
CA GLU A 70 -11.17 -3.29 -7.16
C GLU A 70 -11.69 -2.27 -8.20
N TRP A 71 -11.45 -0.97 -7.99
CA TRP A 71 -11.83 0.07 -8.94
C TRP A 71 -11.09 -0.16 -10.26
N ASN A 72 -11.84 -0.39 -11.34
CA ASN A 72 -11.28 -0.81 -12.63
C ASN A 72 -10.35 -2.03 -12.55
N LYS A 73 -10.59 -2.95 -11.60
CA LYS A 73 -9.79 -4.16 -11.34
C LYS A 73 -8.40 -3.91 -10.75
N ILE A 74 -8.12 -2.70 -10.28
CA ILE A 74 -6.93 -2.38 -9.48
C ILE A 74 -7.21 -2.83 -8.04
N ASP A 75 -6.30 -3.60 -7.42
CA ASP A 75 -6.51 -4.17 -6.09
C ASP A 75 -6.81 -3.09 -5.04
N VAL A 76 -5.94 -2.07 -4.92
CA VAL A 76 -6.16 -0.90 -4.06
C VAL A 76 -5.82 0.39 -4.80
N HIS A 77 -6.69 1.38 -4.64
CA HIS A 77 -6.49 2.75 -5.08
C HIS A 77 -6.63 3.70 -3.89
N ALA A 78 -5.75 4.68 -3.77
CA ALA A 78 -5.86 5.73 -2.76
C ALA A 78 -5.64 7.15 -3.30
N ASN A 79 -6.34 8.13 -2.72
CA ASN A 79 -6.05 9.56 -2.84
C ASN A 79 -5.62 10.09 -1.48
N VAL A 80 -4.53 10.86 -1.46
CA VAL A 80 -3.91 11.37 -0.24
C VAL A 80 -3.65 12.87 -0.38
N GLU A 81 -4.09 13.63 0.61
CA GLU A 81 -3.70 15.02 0.79
C GLU A 81 -2.59 15.10 1.85
N LEU A 82 -1.43 15.62 1.47
CA LEU A 82 -0.42 16.07 2.42
C LEU A 82 -0.48 17.59 2.54
N LYS A 83 -0.35 18.12 3.75
CA LYS A 83 -0.20 19.57 3.99
C LYS A 83 1.12 19.86 4.69
N HIS A 84 1.90 20.74 4.08
CA HIS A 84 3.12 21.29 4.67
C HIS A 84 3.03 22.81 4.61
N ASP A 85 3.18 23.49 5.75
CA ASP A 85 3.07 24.95 5.88
C ASP A 85 1.80 25.55 5.24
N GLY A 86 0.67 24.84 5.33
CA GLY A 86 -0.62 25.27 4.78
C GLY A 86 -0.77 25.07 3.26
N VAL A 87 0.23 24.52 2.59
CA VAL A 87 0.18 24.17 1.16
C VAL A 87 -0.19 22.70 1.02
N SER A 88 -1.23 22.40 0.23
CA SER A 88 -1.64 21.02 -0.09
C SER A 88 -0.82 20.45 -1.25
N GLU A 89 -0.38 19.21 -1.08
CA GLU A 89 0.21 18.35 -2.09
C GLU A 89 -0.67 17.09 -2.21
N TRP A 90 -1.17 16.84 -3.42
CA TRP A 90 -2.11 15.74 -3.69
C TRP A 90 -1.39 14.57 -4.33
N HIS A 91 -1.62 13.37 -3.82
CA HIS A 91 -1.02 12.13 -4.32
C HIS A 91 -2.09 11.09 -4.62
N ALA A 92 -1.93 10.38 -5.74
CA ALA A 92 -2.76 9.23 -6.06
C ALA A 92 -1.88 7.97 -6.10
N ILE A 93 -2.34 6.91 -5.44
CA ILE A 93 -1.61 5.64 -5.33
C ILE A 93 -2.43 4.53 -5.99
N LEU A 94 -1.77 3.79 -6.88
CA LEU A 94 -2.23 2.52 -7.44
C LEU A 94 -1.40 1.41 -6.80
N ILE A 95 -2.05 0.45 -6.15
CA ILE A 95 -1.41 -0.75 -5.62
C ILE A 95 -2.04 -1.98 -6.26
N GLU A 96 -1.20 -2.81 -6.86
CA GLU A 96 -1.47 -4.23 -7.13
C GLU A 96 -0.75 -5.05 -6.06
N ASN A 97 -1.35 -6.14 -5.58
CA ASN A 97 -0.71 -7.03 -4.63
C ASN A 97 -0.72 -8.49 -5.08
N LYS A 98 0.43 -9.16 -4.94
CA LYS A 98 0.62 -10.56 -5.33
C LYS A 98 1.18 -11.37 -4.18
N VAL A 99 0.42 -12.40 -3.77
CA VAL A 99 0.85 -13.30 -2.68
C VAL A 99 1.57 -14.52 -3.24
N TYR A 100 0.99 -15.19 -4.25
CA TYR A 100 1.55 -16.40 -4.88
C TYR A 100 1.53 -16.37 -6.41
N THR A 101 0.83 -15.39 -6.99
CA THR A 101 0.54 -15.36 -8.42
C THR A 101 1.49 -14.40 -9.14
N SER A 102 1.83 -14.73 -10.38
CA SER A 102 2.53 -13.79 -11.26
C SER A 102 1.54 -12.79 -11.85
N THR A 103 2.02 -11.61 -12.25
CA THR A 103 1.23 -10.73 -13.14
C THR A 103 0.92 -11.45 -14.44
N HIS A 104 -0.30 -11.27 -14.96
CA HIS A 104 -0.67 -11.73 -16.30
C HIS A 104 -0.20 -10.74 -17.37
N ASP A 105 -0.05 -11.19 -18.61
CA ASP A 105 0.48 -10.35 -19.70
C ASP A 105 -0.32 -9.04 -19.85
N ASN A 106 0.40 -7.92 -19.92
CA ASN A 106 -0.09 -6.54 -20.08
C ASN A 106 -0.98 -6.01 -18.93
N GLN A 107 -1.04 -6.69 -17.78
CA GLN A 107 -1.86 -6.24 -16.65
C GLN A 107 -1.39 -4.87 -16.12
N LEU A 108 -0.09 -4.73 -15.83
CA LEU A 108 0.48 -3.49 -15.28
C LEU A 108 0.35 -2.31 -16.25
N GLU A 109 0.61 -2.55 -17.54
CA GLU A 109 0.44 -1.53 -18.60
C GLU A 109 -0.99 -0.99 -18.62
N ARG A 110 -1.98 -1.89 -18.64
CA ARG A 110 -3.40 -1.52 -18.64
C ARG A 110 -3.78 -0.71 -17.41
N TYR A 111 -3.36 -1.15 -16.22
CA TYR A 111 -3.69 -0.47 -14.97
C TYR A 111 -3.05 0.90 -14.88
N ARG A 112 -1.78 1.02 -15.31
CA ARG A 112 -1.11 2.31 -15.44
C ARG A 112 -1.90 3.26 -16.34
N SER A 113 -2.31 2.81 -17.53
CA SER A 113 -3.08 3.64 -18.47
C SER A 113 -4.42 4.08 -17.92
N ILE A 114 -5.16 3.19 -17.24
CA ILE A 114 -6.44 3.52 -16.60
C ILE A 114 -6.22 4.60 -15.54
N PHE A 115 -5.23 4.40 -14.67
CA PHE A 115 -4.95 5.29 -13.57
C PHE A 115 -4.47 6.66 -14.03
N TYR A 116 -3.49 6.71 -14.94
CA TYR A 116 -3.02 7.96 -15.52
C TYR A 116 -4.17 8.76 -16.15
N ASN A 117 -5.03 8.10 -16.93
CA ASN A 117 -6.16 8.78 -17.58
C ASN A 117 -7.22 9.31 -16.60
N ALA A 118 -7.32 8.76 -15.40
CA ALA A 118 -8.24 9.25 -14.38
C ALA A 118 -7.74 10.51 -13.68
N TYR A 119 -6.43 10.77 -13.72
CA TYR A 119 -5.80 11.90 -13.01
C TYR A 119 -5.11 12.93 -13.90
N LYS A 120 -4.93 12.64 -15.19
CA LYS A 120 -4.38 13.60 -16.15
C LYS A 120 -5.17 14.91 -16.12
N ASP A 121 -4.48 16.03 -16.29
CA ASP A 121 -5.03 17.38 -16.24
C ASP A 121 -5.62 17.79 -14.87
N GLY A 122 -5.38 16.99 -13.81
CA GLY A 122 -5.86 17.21 -12.44
C GLY A 122 -4.75 17.53 -11.44
N GLU A 123 -5.14 17.85 -10.19
CA GLU A 123 -4.20 18.22 -9.12
C GLU A 123 -3.24 17.09 -8.69
N PHE A 124 -3.63 15.83 -8.96
CA PHE A 124 -2.85 14.64 -8.65
C PHE A 124 -1.84 14.26 -9.75
N GLU A 125 -1.95 14.83 -10.97
CA GLU A 125 -1.20 14.35 -12.15
C GLU A 125 0.31 14.28 -11.92
N LYS A 126 0.85 15.22 -11.14
CA LYS A 126 2.29 15.31 -10.85
C LYS A 126 2.80 14.24 -9.88
N ASN A 127 1.90 13.52 -9.22
CA ASN A 127 2.14 12.76 -8.01
C ASN A 127 1.41 11.41 -8.04
N LEU A 128 1.62 10.67 -9.14
CA LEU A 128 1.07 9.35 -9.36
C LEU A 128 2.07 8.27 -8.95
N HIS A 129 1.65 7.37 -8.06
CA HIS A 129 2.47 6.29 -7.54
C HIS A 129 1.93 4.95 -8.04
N TYR A 130 2.74 4.21 -8.79
CA TYR A 130 2.41 2.87 -9.29
C TYR A 130 3.20 1.82 -8.51
N ILE A 131 2.50 0.94 -7.80
CA ILE A 131 3.13 0.06 -6.81
C ILE A 131 2.64 -1.37 -7.01
N LEU A 132 3.58 -2.30 -7.03
CA LEU A 132 3.32 -3.73 -6.94
C LEU A 132 3.89 -4.22 -5.62
N ILE A 133 3.04 -4.67 -4.70
CA ILE A 133 3.49 -5.30 -3.45
C ILE A 133 3.53 -6.81 -3.65
N ILE A 134 4.65 -7.44 -3.31
CA ILE A 134 4.80 -8.89 -3.39
C ILE A 134 5.11 -9.49 -2.02
N CYS A 135 4.65 -10.72 -1.81
CA CYS A 135 4.91 -11.46 -0.56
C CYS A 135 6.09 -12.43 -0.67
N HIS A 136 6.71 -12.51 -1.85
CA HIS A 136 7.93 -13.26 -2.05
C HIS A 136 9.14 -12.46 -1.57
N GLU A 137 10.11 -13.15 -0.96
CA GLU A 137 11.40 -12.56 -0.54
C GLU A 137 12.17 -11.94 -1.71
N SER A 138 11.93 -12.38 -2.96
CA SER A 138 12.55 -11.78 -4.14
C SER A 138 11.67 -11.90 -5.39
N PRO A 139 11.36 -10.78 -6.08
CA PRO A 139 10.68 -10.82 -7.37
C PRO A 139 11.58 -11.43 -8.44
N SER A 140 10.98 -12.23 -9.33
CA SER A 140 11.66 -12.77 -10.52
C SER A 140 12.14 -11.66 -11.46
N ASP A 141 13.17 -11.93 -12.25
CA ASP A 141 13.69 -10.96 -13.24
C ASP A 141 12.63 -10.53 -14.24
N LYS A 142 11.75 -11.46 -14.67
CA LYS A 142 10.62 -11.15 -15.55
C LYS A 142 9.70 -10.11 -14.91
N LEU A 143 9.34 -10.30 -13.64
CA LEU A 143 8.48 -9.37 -12.91
C LEU A 143 9.16 -8.01 -12.70
N ARG A 144 10.46 -8.00 -12.36
CA ARG A 144 11.25 -6.76 -12.23
C ARG A 144 11.29 -5.99 -13.55
N GLN A 145 11.47 -6.67 -14.67
CA GLN A 145 11.47 -6.06 -16.00
C GLN A 145 10.10 -5.51 -16.38
N ASP A 146 9.01 -6.25 -16.08
CA ASP A 146 7.64 -5.80 -16.34
C ASP A 146 7.28 -4.58 -15.49
N CYS A 147 7.64 -4.58 -14.20
CA CYS A 147 7.50 -3.42 -13.33
C CYS A 147 8.28 -2.22 -13.87
N LYS A 148 9.56 -2.39 -14.23
CA LYS A 148 10.39 -1.32 -14.79
C LYS A 148 9.81 -0.76 -16.08
N LYS A 149 9.33 -1.63 -16.99
CA LYS A 149 8.71 -1.22 -18.27
C LYS A 149 7.46 -0.35 -18.04
N ASN A 150 6.70 -0.65 -17.00
CA ASN A 150 5.44 0.02 -16.69
C ASN A 150 5.54 1.02 -15.53
N GLU A 151 6.76 1.39 -15.12
CA GLU A 151 7.02 2.37 -14.06
C GLU A 151 6.44 1.99 -12.68
N PHE A 152 6.18 0.70 -12.46
CA PHE A 152 5.78 0.19 -11.15
C PHE A 152 6.99 0.00 -10.25
N ARG A 153 6.86 0.42 -9.00
CA ARG A 153 7.78 0.05 -7.92
C ARG A 153 7.37 -1.32 -7.38
N CYS A 154 8.23 -2.31 -7.55
CA CYS A 154 8.02 -3.64 -6.98
C CYS A 154 8.60 -3.68 -5.56
N ILE A 155 7.75 -3.81 -4.55
CA ILE A 155 8.13 -3.72 -3.14
C ILE A 155 7.78 -5.04 -2.45
N PRO A 156 8.77 -5.83 -1.98
CA PRO A 156 8.52 -6.90 -1.03
C PRO A 156 7.81 -6.37 0.22
N ILE A 157 6.83 -7.09 0.74
CA ILE A 157 6.01 -6.56 1.85
C ILE A 157 6.83 -6.26 3.12
N LEU A 158 7.86 -7.06 3.39
CA LEU A 158 8.78 -6.82 4.51
C LEU A 158 9.71 -5.63 4.26
N ASP A 159 10.00 -5.33 2.98
CA ASP A 159 10.66 -4.07 2.63
C ASP A 159 9.70 -2.91 2.84
N LEU A 160 8.38 -3.06 2.58
CA LEU A 160 7.41 -2.01 2.89
C LEU A 160 7.32 -1.75 4.40
N PHE A 161 7.27 -2.80 5.21
CA PHE A 161 7.22 -2.69 6.66
C PHE A 161 7.82 -3.94 7.32
N SER A 162 8.88 -3.76 8.09
CA SER A 162 9.48 -4.85 8.86
C SER A 162 8.54 -5.31 9.96
N ASN A 163 8.38 -6.62 10.10
CA ASN A 163 7.58 -7.26 11.14
C ASN A 163 8.31 -7.33 12.50
N ASP A 164 9.64 -7.19 12.52
CA ASP A 164 10.45 -7.20 13.75
C ASP A 164 10.52 -5.80 14.38
N ARG A 165 9.38 -5.34 14.91
CA ARG A 165 9.29 -4.06 15.62
C ARG A 165 9.53 -4.16 17.12
N GLY A 166 9.37 -5.36 17.69
CA GLY A 166 9.44 -5.60 19.12
C GLY A 166 8.34 -4.95 19.97
N ILE A 167 7.40 -4.20 19.35
CA ILE A 167 6.32 -3.49 20.03
C ILE A 167 5.03 -3.67 19.22
N ASP A 168 4.00 -4.20 19.89
CA ASP A 168 2.66 -4.33 19.33
C ASP A 168 1.87 -3.02 19.45
N THR A 169 0.95 -2.80 18.51
CA THR A 169 -0.08 -1.77 18.60
C THR A 169 -1.27 -2.26 19.43
N LYS A 170 -2.26 -1.40 19.71
CA LYS A 170 -3.54 -1.83 20.30
C LYS A 170 -4.50 -2.47 19.29
N SER A 171 -4.14 -2.53 18.00
CA SER A 171 -4.96 -3.16 16.97
C SER A 171 -4.49 -4.59 16.72
N ASP A 172 -5.28 -5.56 17.19
CA ASP A 172 -5.00 -6.97 16.94
C ASP A 172 -4.92 -7.28 15.44
N ILE A 173 -5.78 -6.66 14.61
CA ILE A 173 -5.75 -6.83 13.15
C ILE A 173 -4.45 -6.31 12.55
N PHE A 174 -3.97 -5.13 12.99
CA PHE A 174 -2.69 -4.60 12.52
C PHE A 174 -1.56 -5.53 12.92
N ASN A 175 -1.53 -5.94 14.20
CA ASN A 175 -0.48 -6.80 14.72
C ASN A 175 -0.45 -8.14 13.97
N GLU A 176 -1.61 -8.79 13.80
CA GLU A 176 -1.73 -10.09 13.14
C GLU A 176 -1.28 -10.09 11.67
N PHE A 177 -1.43 -8.97 10.97
CA PHE A 177 -1.02 -8.88 9.56
C PHE A 177 0.40 -8.36 9.40
N TRP A 178 0.77 -7.26 10.07
CA TRP A 178 2.04 -6.57 9.84
C TRP A 178 3.17 -7.02 10.76
N LEU A 179 2.87 -7.50 11.98
CA LEU A 179 3.86 -7.82 13.02
C LEU A 179 4.00 -9.32 13.31
N ARG A 180 3.22 -10.16 12.64
CA ARG A 180 3.37 -11.63 12.69
C ARG A 180 4.04 -12.13 11.44
N GLU A 181 4.68 -13.30 11.56
CA GLU A 181 5.34 -13.95 10.41
C GLU A 181 4.31 -14.63 9.52
N TRP A 182 4.53 -14.52 8.22
CA TRP A 182 3.66 -15.08 7.18
C TRP A 182 4.04 -16.53 6.86
#